data_AF-A0AAP0PZS5-F1
#
_entry.id   AF-A0AAP0PZS5-F1
#
_cell.length_a   1.000
_cell.length_b   1.000
_cell.length_c   1.000
_cell.angle_alpha   90.00
_cell.angle_beta   90.00
_cell.angle_gamma   90.00
#
_symmetry.space_group_name_H-M   'P 1'
#
loop_
_entity.id
_entity.type
_entity.pdbx_description
1 polymer ?
#
loop_
_entity_poly.entity_id
_entity_poly.type
_entity_poly.pdbx_seq_one_letter_code
_entity_poly.pdbx_strand_id
1 'polypeptide(L)'
;MATDEPPANDYCSVCHEQFNQPCQANCSHWFCGNCIMSVWHHGPALQPCKCPLCRRLITLLIPSQSMTGARDNSEVNGILLEIERYNRRFGGGSLTLLQILVSVIYVLSPIDIIPEGVLGFIGFVDDILVALFFFLHIAAIYRAVLLNRHGGY
;
A
#
# COMPACT_ATOMS: atom_id res chain seq x y z
N MET A 1 -13.59 -11.55 0.69
CA MET A 1 -14.35 -10.36 1.13
C MET A 1 -13.76 -9.97 2.47
N ALA A 2 -12.95 -8.91 2.52
CA ALA A 2 -12.57 -8.34 3.82
C ALA A 2 -13.86 -7.77 4.41
N THR A 3 -14.29 -8.27 5.56
CA THR A 3 -15.39 -7.65 6.29
C THR A 3 -14.86 -6.36 6.90
N ASP A 4 -15.64 -5.29 6.83
CA ASP A 4 -15.24 -4.00 7.39
C ASP A 4 -15.46 -3.90 8.90
N GLU A 5 -15.96 -4.98 9.49
CA GLU A 5 -16.25 -5.15 10.91
C GLU A 5 -15.82 -6.54 11.40
N PRO A 6 -15.51 -6.66 12.71
CA PRO A 6 -15.22 -7.95 13.34
C PRO A 6 -16.46 -8.87 13.32
N PRO A 7 -16.27 -10.20 13.38
CA PRO A 7 -17.38 -11.13 13.47
C PRO A 7 -18.30 -10.84 14.67
N ALA A 8 -19.61 -10.98 14.47
CA ALA A 8 -20.57 -10.84 15.55
C ALA A 8 -20.29 -11.90 16.63
N ASN A 9 -20.31 -11.48 17.90
CA ASN A 9 -20.06 -12.33 19.08
C ASN A 9 -18.61 -12.81 19.28
N ASP A 10 -17.64 -12.23 18.57
CA ASP A 10 -16.21 -12.40 18.88
C ASP A 10 -15.72 -11.37 19.91
N TYR A 11 -14.62 -11.70 20.58
CA TYR A 11 -13.99 -10.90 21.63
C TYR A 11 -12.52 -10.61 21.30
N CYS A 12 -12.01 -9.48 21.79
CA CYS A 12 -10.61 -9.15 21.60
C CYS A 12 -9.73 -10.08 22.43
N SER A 13 -8.77 -10.77 21.80
CA SER A 13 -7.88 -11.73 22.49
C SER A 13 -6.83 -11.09 23.40
N VAL A 14 -6.88 -9.78 23.63
CA VAL A 14 -5.93 -9.05 24.49
C VAL A 14 -6.63 -8.58 25.77
N CYS A 15 -7.76 -7.88 25.67
CA CYS A 15 -8.55 -7.48 26.84
C CYS A 15 -9.63 -8.49 27.24
N HIS A 16 -9.97 -9.44 26.36
CA HIS A 16 -11.02 -10.45 26.55
C HIS A 16 -12.43 -9.86 26.66
N GLU A 17 -12.62 -8.63 26.19
CA GLU A 17 -13.91 -7.93 26.15
C GLU A 17 -14.40 -7.76 24.70
N GLN A 18 -15.62 -7.27 24.55
CA GLN A 18 -16.16 -6.91 23.24
C GLN A 18 -15.27 -5.84 22.59
N PHE A 19 -15.14 -5.88 21.27
CA PHE A 19 -14.32 -4.92 20.56
C PHE A 19 -14.78 -3.47 20.79
N ASN A 20 -13.92 -2.68 21.42
CA ASN A 20 -14.04 -1.23 21.45
C ASN A 20 -13.03 -0.65 20.46
N GLN A 21 -13.52 0.14 19.49
CA GLN A 21 -12.70 0.70 18.41
C GLN A 21 -11.86 -0.38 17.70
N PRO A 22 -12.51 -1.32 16.98
CA PRO A 22 -11.83 -2.44 16.35
C PRO A 22 -10.97 -2.04 15.15
N CYS A 23 -9.82 -2.68 15.02
CA CYS A 23 -8.98 -2.67 13.83
C CYS A 23 -8.59 -4.08 13.40
N GLN A 24 -8.42 -4.28 12.10
CA GLN A 24 -8.02 -5.53 11.49
C GLN A 24 -6.54 -5.50 11.13
N ALA A 25 -5.79 -6.53 11.51
CA ALA A 25 -4.41 -6.72 11.06
C ALA A 25 -4.35 -7.30 9.63
N ASN A 26 -3.23 -7.09 8.93
CA ASN A 26 -2.89 -7.76 7.65
C ASN A 26 -3.05 -9.29 7.65
N CYS A 27 -3.03 -9.92 8.82
CA CYS A 27 -3.28 -11.36 9.00
C CYS A 27 -4.77 -11.71 9.24
N SER A 28 -5.67 -10.77 8.96
CA SER A 28 -7.14 -10.83 9.11
C SER A 28 -7.68 -11.03 10.53
N HIS A 29 -6.84 -10.97 11.56
CA HIS A 29 -7.29 -11.00 12.95
C HIS A 29 -7.66 -9.59 13.46
N TRP A 30 -8.61 -9.54 14.38
CA TRP A 30 -9.19 -8.31 14.93
C TRP A 30 -8.74 -8.02 16.36
N PHE A 31 -8.53 -6.75 16.68
CA PHE A 31 -8.17 -6.27 18.01
C PHE A 31 -8.77 -4.88 18.27
N CYS A 32 -8.96 -4.52 19.55
CA CYS A 32 -9.20 -3.12 19.93
C CYS A 32 -7.94 -2.29 19.60
N GLY A 33 -8.11 -1.05 19.12
CA GLY A 33 -7.00 -0.17 18.78
C GLY A 33 -6.01 0.03 19.95
N ASN A 34 -6.52 0.38 21.13
CA ASN A 34 -5.70 0.54 22.34
C ASN A 34 -4.96 -0.74 22.74
N CYS A 35 -5.60 -1.90 22.59
CA CYS A 35 -5.01 -3.18 22.96
C CYS A 35 -3.80 -3.51 22.09
N ILE A 36 -3.94 -3.38 20.76
CA ILE A 36 -2.85 -3.74 19.86
C ILE A 36 -1.71 -2.71 19.89
N MET A 37 -2.01 -1.42 20.12
CA MET A 37 -0.98 -0.41 20.37
C MET A 37 -0.20 -0.72 21.66
N SER A 38 -0.88 -1.12 22.74
CA SER A 38 -0.22 -1.56 23.97
C SER A 38 0.72 -2.74 23.73
N VAL A 39 0.30 -3.75 22.95
CA VAL A 39 1.16 -4.89 22.56
C VAL A 39 2.43 -4.42 21.85
N TRP A 40 2.33 -3.41 20.97
CA TRP A 40 3.49 -2.83 20.32
C TRP A 40 4.39 -2.05 21.29
N HIS A 41 3.82 -1.23 22.19
CA HIS A 41 4.60 -0.45 23.16
C HIS A 41 5.40 -1.29 24.15
N HIS A 42 4.92 -2.48 24.49
CA HIS A 42 5.65 -3.44 25.33
C HIS A 42 6.73 -4.24 24.56
N GLY A 43 6.76 -4.11 23.23
CA GLY A 43 7.74 -4.75 22.37
C GLY A 43 8.91 -3.85 21.97
N PRO A 44 9.81 -4.34 21.12
CA PRO A 44 10.88 -3.53 20.56
C PRO A 44 10.29 -2.42 19.66
N ALA A 45 10.51 -1.15 20.02
CA ALA A 45 9.94 0.00 19.31
C ALA A 45 10.25 0.03 17.80
N LEU A 46 11.37 -0.57 17.37
CA LEU A 46 11.82 -0.61 15.97
C LEU A 46 11.28 -1.79 15.16
N GLN A 47 10.45 -2.66 15.76
CA GLN A 47 9.91 -3.85 15.09
C GLN A 47 8.39 -3.82 15.09
N PRO A 48 7.73 -4.33 14.03
CA PRO A 48 6.30 -4.57 14.05
C PRO A 48 5.97 -5.59 15.16
N CYS A 49 4.83 -5.40 15.82
CA CYS A 49 4.36 -6.39 16.80
C CYS A 49 3.93 -7.68 16.10
N LYS A 50 3.98 -8.80 16.85
CA LYS A 50 3.44 -10.09 16.39
C LYS A 50 1.98 -10.20 16.78
N CYS A 51 1.17 -10.74 15.88
CA CYS A 51 -0.23 -11.04 16.15
C CYS A 51 -0.36 -12.01 17.35
N PRO A 52 -1.13 -11.67 18.40
CA PRO A 52 -1.38 -12.57 19.53
C PRO A 52 -1.98 -13.92 19.15
N LEU A 53 -2.73 -14.00 18.05
CA LEU A 53 -3.42 -15.22 17.61
C LEU A 53 -2.56 -16.11 16.72
N CYS A 54 -1.95 -15.57 15.67
CA CYS A 54 -1.22 -16.36 14.67
C CYS A 54 0.28 -16.07 14.58
N ARG A 55 0.81 -15.19 15.43
CA ARG A 55 2.24 -14.83 15.55
C ARG A 55 2.90 -14.22 14.30
N ARG A 56 2.12 -13.94 13.23
CA ARG A 56 2.59 -13.20 12.05
C ARG A 56 2.89 -11.74 12.41
N LEU A 57 3.85 -11.13 11.73
CA LEU A 57 4.14 -9.70 11.90
C LEU A 57 2.97 -8.85 11.38
N ILE A 58 2.54 -7.91 12.20
CA ILE A 58 1.49 -6.96 11.86
C ILE A 58 2.15 -5.73 11.26
N THR A 59 2.18 -5.61 9.94
CA THR A 59 2.73 -4.43 9.25
C THR A 59 1.66 -3.41 8.91
N LEU A 60 0.39 -3.80 8.96
CA LEU A 60 -0.75 -2.96 8.62
C LEU A 60 -1.92 -3.25 9.57
N LEU A 61 -2.51 -2.18 10.08
CA LEU A 61 -3.72 -2.16 10.88
C LEU A 61 -4.76 -1.29 10.19
N ILE A 62 -5.93 -1.85 9.89
CA ILE A 62 -7.02 -1.18 9.19
C ILE A 62 -8.12 -0.90 10.22
N PRO A 63 -8.41 0.35 10.60
CA PRO A 63 -9.54 0.68 11.47
C PRO A 63 -10.86 0.26 10.82
N SER A 64 -11.80 -0.21 11.63
CA SER A 64 -13.17 -0.52 11.18
C SER A 64 -13.93 0.73 10.72
N GLN A 65 -14.99 0.52 9.92
CA GLN A 65 -15.85 1.61 9.44
C GLN A 65 -16.48 2.44 10.58
N SER A 66 -16.84 1.78 11.69
CA SER A 66 -17.43 2.45 12.86
C SER A 66 -16.46 3.43 13.52
N MET A 67 -15.14 3.23 13.40
CA MET A 67 -14.13 4.16 13.89
C MET A 67 -13.91 5.35 12.96
N THR A 68 -13.91 5.14 11.64
CA THR A 68 -13.68 6.21 10.67
C THR A 68 -14.85 7.18 10.56
N GLY A 69 -16.08 6.73 10.84
CA GLY A 69 -17.26 7.59 10.93
C GLY A 69 -17.33 8.46 12.20
N ALA A 70 -16.64 8.08 13.27
CA ALA A 70 -16.70 8.73 14.59
C ALA A 70 -15.58 9.77 14.84
N ARG A 71 -15.04 10.37 13.78
CA ARG A 71 -13.86 11.27 13.81
C ARG A 71 -14.00 12.54 14.67
N ASP A 72 -15.21 12.94 15.04
CA ASP A 72 -15.45 14.08 15.94
C ASP A 72 -15.13 13.77 17.41
N ASN A 73 -14.98 12.50 17.79
CA ASN A 73 -14.59 12.12 19.15
C ASN A 73 -13.08 12.22 19.35
N SER A 74 -12.65 13.04 20.33
CA SER A 74 -11.24 13.25 20.65
C SER A 74 -10.50 11.95 21.01
N GLU A 75 -11.16 11.04 21.71
CA GLU A 75 -10.62 9.73 22.10
C GLU A 75 -10.36 8.82 20.89
N VAL A 76 -11.32 8.70 19.98
CA VAL A 76 -11.19 7.88 18.75
C VAL A 76 -10.10 8.45 17.84
N ASN A 77 -10.03 9.78 17.73
CA ASN A 77 -9.03 10.45 16.92
C ASN A 77 -7.60 10.18 17.42
N GLY A 78 -7.39 10.13 18.74
CA GLY A 78 -6.10 9.77 19.33
C GLY A 78 -5.61 8.39 18.88
N ILE A 79 -6.50 7.41 18.87
CA ILE A 79 -6.20 6.02 18.52
C ILE A 79 -5.97 5.87 17.03
N LEU A 80 -6.80 6.53 16.20
CA LEU A 80 -6.59 6.57 14.75
C LEU A 80 -5.21 7.14 14.40
N LEU A 81 -4.80 8.22 15.07
CA LEU A 81 -3.49 8.82 14.86
C LEU A 81 -2.34 7.87 15.25
N GLU A 82 -2.48 7.12 16.33
CA GLU A 82 -1.49 6.09 16.68
C GLU A 82 -1.41 4.97 15.66
N ILE A 83 -2.57 4.47 15.20
CA ILE A 83 -2.63 3.46 14.13
C ILE A 83 -2.00 3.98 12.84
N GLU A 84 -2.27 5.23 12.45
CA GLU A 84 -1.67 5.86 11.27
C GLU A 84 -0.15 5.98 11.41
N ARG A 85 0.34 6.37 12.59
CA ARG A 85 1.79 6.43 12.88
C ARG A 85 2.42 5.04 12.79
N TYR A 86 1.76 4.02 13.35
CA TYR A 86 2.20 2.63 13.28
C TYR A 86 2.30 2.17 11.82
N ASN A 87 1.24 2.37 11.04
CA ASN A 87 1.19 2.00 9.63
C ASN A 87 2.20 2.78 8.79
N ARG A 88 2.44 4.05 9.06
CA ARG A 88 3.50 4.81 8.39
C ARG A 88 4.88 4.23 8.67
N ARG A 89 5.09 3.73 9.89
CA ARG A 89 6.36 3.15 10.33
C ARG A 89 6.64 1.77 9.75
N PHE A 90 5.61 0.92 9.62
CA PHE A 90 5.78 -0.50 9.27
C PHE A 90 5.02 -0.97 8.02
N GLY A 91 4.09 -0.16 7.51
CA GLY A 91 3.23 -0.48 6.36
C GLY A 91 3.89 -0.25 5.01
N GLY A 92 5.10 0.32 5.00
CA GLY A 92 5.99 0.22 3.85
C GLY A 92 6.35 -1.26 3.66
N GLY A 93 5.61 -1.95 2.78
CA GLY A 93 6.01 -3.26 2.29
C GLY A 93 7.50 -3.20 1.94
N SER A 94 8.25 -4.23 2.32
CA SER A 94 9.69 -4.28 2.12
C SER A 94 9.99 -4.11 0.63
N LEU A 95 10.12 -2.88 0.17
CA LEU A 95 10.89 -2.56 -1.00
C LEU A 95 12.27 -2.99 -0.59
N THR A 96 12.60 -4.22 -0.98
CA THR A 96 13.92 -4.78 -0.73
C THR A 96 14.94 -3.72 -1.11
N LEU A 97 16.08 -3.64 -0.42
CA LEU A 97 17.16 -2.72 -0.82
C LEU A 97 17.46 -2.88 -2.32
N LEU A 98 17.27 -4.09 -2.85
CA LEU A 98 17.25 -4.40 -4.27
C LEU A 98 16.18 -3.65 -5.07
N GLN A 99 14.90 -3.63 -4.67
CA GLN A 99 13.85 -2.84 -5.36
C GLN A 99 14.12 -1.34 -5.31
N ILE A 100 14.56 -0.80 -4.17
CA ILE A 100 14.96 0.62 -4.08
C ILE A 100 16.13 0.88 -5.02
N LEU A 101 17.15 0.01 -5.00
CA LEU A 101 18.32 0.10 -5.85
C LEU A 101 17.96 -0.07 -7.32
N VAL A 102 17.01 -0.94 -7.70
CA VAL A 102 16.51 -1.08 -9.08
C VAL A 102 15.72 0.15 -9.50
N SER A 103 14.87 0.72 -8.65
CA SER A 103 14.15 1.96 -8.94
C SER A 103 15.11 3.15 -9.07
N VAL A 104 16.11 3.24 -8.21
CA VAL A 104 17.16 4.26 -8.26
C VAL A 104 18.06 4.04 -9.47
N ILE A 105 18.45 2.81 -9.80
CA ILE A 105 19.17 2.48 -11.03
C ILE A 105 18.31 2.80 -12.23
N TYR A 106 17.00 2.56 -12.23
CA TYR A 106 16.12 2.90 -13.34
C TYR A 106 16.04 4.41 -13.57
N VAL A 107 15.91 5.19 -12.48
CA VAL A 107 15.84 6.67 -12.51
C VAL A 107 17.20 7.31 -12.78
N LEU A 108 18.29 6.74 -12.27
CA LEU A 108 19.67 7.22 -12.42
C LEU A 108 20.42 6.48 -13.53
N SER A 109 19.75 5.59 -14.27
CA SER A 109 20.38 4.80 -15.33
C SER A 109 20.86 5.78 -16.38
N PRO A 110 22.13 5.74 -16.77
CA PRO A 110 22.66 6.57 -17.83
C PRO A 110 22.21 6.08 -19.23
N ILE A 111 21.08 5.37 -19.34
CA ILE A 111 20.46 5.01 -20.63
C ILE A 111 19.76 6.23 -21.25
N ASP A 112 19.47 7.29 -20.47
CA ASP A 112 19.06 8.61 -20.98
C ASP A 112 20.26 9.54 -21.33
N ILE A 113 21.52 9.06 -21.27
CA ILE A 113 22.71 9.93 -21.40
C ILE A 113 23.84 9.35 -22.28
N ILE A 114 23.66 8.19 -22.92
CA ILE A 114 24.69 7.69 -23.86
C ILE A 114 24.82 8.72 -24.99
N PRO A 115 25.99 9.36 -25.16
CA PRO A 115 26.17 10.37 -26.18
C PRO A 115 26.02 9.70 -27.54
N GLU A 116 25.15 10.28 -28.38
CA GLU A 116 24.85 9.90 -29.76
C GLU A 116 26.11 9.69 -30.65
N GLY A 117 27.31 10.07 -30.17
CA GLY A 117 28.57 9.89 -30.87
C GLY A 117 29.24 8.51 -30.79
N VAL A 118 28.87 7.62 -29.86
CA VAL A 118 29.67 6.39 -29.60
C VAL A 118 29.06 5.10 -30.20
N LEU A 119 27.76 5.07 -30.52
CA LEU A 119 27.05 3.83 -30.86
C LEU A 119 26.16 3.88 -32.12
N GLY A 120 26.35 4.86 -33.00
CA GLY A 120 25.86 4.89 -34.40
C GLY A 120 24.51 4.22 -34.68
N PHE A 121 24.51 2.90 -34.94
CA PHE A 121 23.32 2.11 -35.32
C PHE A 121 22.33 1.84 -34.18
N ILE A 122 22.77 1.72 -32.93
CA ILE A 122 21.89 1.40 -31.80
C ILE A 122 21.01 2.59 -31.37
N GLY A 123 21.52 3.82 -31.48
CA GLY A 123 20.70 5.02 -31.19
C GLY A 123 19.53 5.18 -32.17
N PHE A 124 19.78 4.91 -33.45
CA PHE A 124 18.72 4.92 -34.46
C PHE A 124 17.64 3.86 -34.22
N VAL A 125 18.03 2.69 -33.71
CA VAL A 125 17.06 1.63 -33.35
C VAL A 125 16.20 2.08 -32.17
N ASP A 126 16.78 2.76 -31.18
CA ASP A 126 16.03 3.24 -30.01
C ASP A 126 15.03 4.34 -30.37
N ASP A 127 15.43 5.35 -31.17
CA ASP A 127 14.51 6.40 -31.68
C ASP A 127 13.37 5.81 -32.51
N ILE A 128 13.65 4.78 -33.32
CA ILE A 128 12.62 4.04 -34.07
C ILE A 128 11.65 3.32 -33.11
N LEU A 129 12.17 2.69 -32.05
CA LEU A 129 11.34 1.98 -31.08
C LEU A 129 10.46 2.95 -30.28
N VAL A 130 11.02 4.07 -29.81
CA VAL A 130 10.28 5.13 -29.11
C VAL A 130 9.20 5.73 -30.02
N ALA A 131 9.53 6.07 -31.26
CA ALA A 131 8.57 6.56 -32.23
C ALA A 131 7.45 5.53 -32.49
N LEU A 132 7.80 4.25 -32.65
CA LEU A 132 6.83 3.16 -32.86
C LEU A 132 5.89 2.99 -31.66
N PHE A 133 6.41 3.01 -30.42
CA PHE A 133 5.59 2.94 -29.21
C PHE A 133 4.63 4.13 -29.09
N PHE A 134 5.11 5.32 -29.41
CA PHE A 134 4.30 6.54 -29.42
C PHE A 134 3.18 6.46 -30.48
N PHE A 135 3.51 6.07 -31.71
CA PHE A 135 2.53 5.89 -32.78
C PHE A 135 1.49 4.82 -32.45
N LEU A 136 1.90 3.70 -31.85
CA LEU A 136 0.97 2.65 -31.42
C LEU A 136 0.05 3.12 -30.29
N HIS A 137 0.56 3.89 -29.32
CA HIS A 137 -0.27 4.49 -28.28
C HIS A 137 -1.28 5.47 -28.85
N ILE A 138 -0.85 6.36 -29.76
CA ILE A 138 -1.76 7.28 -30.45
C ILE A 138 -2.79 6.51 -31.26
N ALA A 139 -2.40 5.47 -31.99
CA ALA A 139 -3.32 4.65 -32.77
C ALA A 139 -4.33 3.91 -31.87
N ALA A 140 -3.89 3.42 -30.70
CA ALA A 140 -4.77 2.80 -29.72
C ALA A 140 -5.79 3.80 -29.15
N ILE A 141 -5.34 5.01 -28.82
CA ILE A 141 -6.21 6.10 -28.35
C ILE A 141 -7.17 6.52 -29.48
N TYR A 142 -6.68 6.69 -30.70
CA TYR A 142 -7.50 7.06 -31.85
C TYR A 142 -8.55 5.98 -32.15
N ARG A 143 -8.17 4.70 -32.11
CA ARG A 143 -9.10 3.57 -32.25
C ARG A 143 -10.13 3.56 -31.11
N ALA A 144 -9.71 3.81 -29.87
CA ALA A 144 -10.62 3.89 -28.74
C ALA A 144 -11.61 5.05 -28.89
N VAL A 145 -11.15 6.23 -29.32
CA VAL A 145 -11.99 7.40 -29.58
C VAL A 145 -12.91 7.20 -30.78
N LEU A 146 -12.43 6.56 -31.85
CA LEU A 146 -13.22 6.26 -33.04
C LEU A 146 -14.31 5.22 -32.75
N LEU A 147 -14.00 4.17 -31.97
CA LEU A 147 -14.98 3.19 -31.50
C LEU A 147 -15.99 3.84 -30.56
N ASN A 148 -15.58 4.77 -29.70
CA ASN A 148 -16.51 5.48 -28.83
C ASN A 148 -17.39 6.49 -29.60
N ARG A 149 -16.97 6.91 -30.80
CA ARG A 149 -17.74 7.81 -31.68
C ARG A 149 -18.63 7.08 -32.69
N HIS A 150 -18.30 5.86 -33.10
CA HIS A 150 -19.07 5.07 -34.08
C HIS A 150 -19.72 3.80 -33.53
N GLY A 151 -19.47 3.42 -32.27
CA GLY A 151 -20.11 2.27 -31.59
C GLY A 151 -21.44 2.57 -30.90
N GLY A 152 -22.04 3.74 -31.17
CA GLY A 152 -23.38 4.10 -30.75
C GLY A 152 -24.42 3.74 -31.81
N TYR A 153 -24.67 2.44 -32.01
CA TYR A 153 -25.93 1.90 -32.52
C TYR A 153 -26.13 0.49 -31.99
#